data_AF-A0A9D1IP71-F1
#
_entry.id   AF-A0A9D1IP71-F1
#
_cell.length_a   1.000
_cell.length_b   1.000
_cell.length_c   1.000
_cell.angle_alpha   90.00
_cell.angle_beta   90.00
_cell.angle_gamma   90.00
#
_symmetry.space_group_name_H-M   'P 1'
#
loop_
_entity.id
_entity.type
_entity.pdbx_description
1 polymer ?
#
loop_
_entity_poly.entity_id
_entity_poly.type
_entity_poly.pdbx_seq_one_letter_code
_entity_poly.pdbx_strand_id
1 'polypeptide(L)'
;MSKKEKKNHKLERRDKIFLLVGAILLLLLIIVIYFAFFKKSNLSATDISEKMSKEIDSIESYKMVDPDEIAGEKHEYVEKTYIYDEDIEHSSNDWLAASASIEVFKNDSDAKLRYDYLNKYYEEYEETFSKEDFGDKIVKKIPNKKYLYLNGNVLLQINENASNSEINEYKNVLKKILRRNKYDKSSYSKKELDKEKKNNNKEIESTIKEEKEELLNDLNSKLDNMLTDLDNCSETDMYKIQRNVKDYAGVSIIKEKYDSVISKINTRKQNNVNDVNNRINNLYSTLDSNELQSIKDKIEEYTDEFYETYKSDWQTKLDDIENKINEKQRQEEIARKTKTLSNGNYTVGVDIESGTYDLIAVSGGGNVIIYDSLGGLEVNEIMGTRDSSFYSKTYNNVYLGSGYKIELKNGVTIKFQAK
;
A
#
# COMPACT_ATOMS: atom_id res chain seq x y z
N MET A 1 -5.95 77.82 81.89
CA MET A 1 -5.19 76.55 82.02
C MET A 1 -5.23 75.84 80.68
N SER A 2 -4.20 75.28 80.06
CA SER A 2 -2.73 75.34 80.11
C SER A 2 -2.31 74.73 78.76
N LYS A 3 -1.45 75.40 77.99
CA LYS A 3 -1.03 74.99 76.64
C LYS A 3 -0.13 73.74 76.73
N LYS A 4 -0.48 72.66 76.03
CA LYS A 4 0.40 71.51 75.78
C LYS A 4 1.58 71.95 74.90
N GLU A 5 2.77 72.03 75.47
CA GLU A 5 4.02 72.22 74.73
C GLU A 5 4.39 70.94 73.96
N LYS A 6 4.50 71.03 72.63
CA LYS A 6 5.12 70.01 71.79
C LYS A 6 6.64 70.08 72.01
N LYS A 7 7.20 69.13 72.75
CA LYS A 7 8.66 68.91 72.84
C LYS A 7 9.19 68.49 71.47
N ASN A 8 9.96 69.37 70.85
CA ASN A 8 10.70 69.09 69.63
C ASN A 8 11.98 68.33 70.01
N HIS A 9 11.97 67.00 69.90
CA HIS A 9 13.12 66.17 70.27
C HIS A 9 14.22 66.33 69.21
N LYS A 10 15.25 67.11 69.52
CA LYS A 10 16.40 67.31 68.64
C LYS A 10 17.27 66.05 68.74
N LEU A 11 17.28 65.23 67.69
CA LEU A 11 18.09 64.01 67.60
C LEU A 11 19.57 64.30 67.89
N GLU A 12 20.17 63.56 68.83
CA GLU A 12 21.58 63.70 69.15
C GLU A 12 22.47 63.19 68.01
N ARG A 13 23.74 63.63 67.98
CA ARG A 13 24.68 63.27 66.91
C ARG A 13 24.82 61.75 66.75
N ARG A 14 24.74 61.01 67.85
CA ARG A 14 24.77 59.54 67.87
C ARG A 14 23.56 58.93 67.17
N ASP A 15 22.36 59.44 67.42
CA ASP A 15 21.11 58.92 66.83
C ASP A 15 21.05 59.15 65.32
N LYS A 16 21.59 60.29 64.86
CA LYS A 16 21.73 60.57 63.42
C LYS A 16 22.70 59.62 62.73
N ILE A 17 23.79 59.25 63.40
CA ILE A 17 24.75 58.26 62.89
C ILE A 17 24.10 56.87 62.83
N PHE A 18 23.38 56.47 63.87
CA PHE A 18 22.65 55.18 63.88
C PHE A 18 21.59 55.10 62.78
N LEU A 19 20.82 56.17 62.55
CA LEU A 19 19.86 56.25 61.45
C LEU A 19 20.53 56.21 60.07
N LEU A 20 21.68 56.88 59.91
CA LEU A 20 22.43 56.87 58.65
C LEU A 20 22.99 55.47 58.36
N VAL A 21 23.59 54.82 59.36
CA VAL A 21 24.11 53.45 59.23
C VAL A 21 22.98 52.45 58.97
N GLY A 22 21.85 52.59 59.66
CA GLY A 22 20.65 51.78 59.41
C GLY A 22 20.10 51.96 58.00
N ALA A 23 20.05 53.19 57.49
CA ALA A 23 19.63 53.48 56.11
C ALA A 23 20.60 52.89 55.07
N ILE A 24 21.92 52.99 55.30
CA ILE A 24 22.94 52.40 54.41
C ILE A 24 22.84 50.88 54.39
N LEU A 25 22.64 50.24 55.56
CA LEU A 25 22.45 48.80 55.65
C LEU A 25 21.16 48.34 54.95
N LEU A 26 20.06 49.10 55.08
CA LEU A 26 18.81 48.81 54.37
C LEU A 26 18.99 48.95 52.84
N LEU A 27 19.75 49.95 52.39
CA LEU A 27 20.02 50.19 50.97
C LEU A 27 20.95 49.12 50.39
N LEU A 28 21.96 48.68 51.16
CA LEU A 28 22.78 47.51 50.82
C LEU A 28 21.96 46.22 50.77
N LEU A 29 21.02 46.01 51.69
CA LEU A 29 20.12 44.86 51.67
C LEU A 29 19.22 44.89 50.44
N ILE A 30 18.68 46.06 50.06
CA ILE A 30 17.89 46.24 48.83
C ILE A 30 18.76 45.98 47.58
N ILE A 31 20.02 46.42 47.56
CA ILE A 31 20.97 46.13 46.47
C ILE A 31 21.28 44.64 46.40
N VAL A 32 21.52 43.97 47.53
CA VAL A 32 21.77 42.52 47.58
C VAL A 32 20.53 41.74 47.15
N ILE A 33 19.33 42.13 47.59
CA ILE A 33 18.06 41.54 47.14
C ILE A 33 17.87 41.79 45.64
N TYR A 34 18.18 42.99 45.14
CA TYR A 34 18.15 43.32 43.72
C TYR A 34 19.12 42.43 42.93
N PHE A 35 20.39 42.32 43.33
CA PHE A 35 21.37 41.48 42.64
C PHE A 35 21.09 39.96 42.79
N ALA A 36 20.54 39.52 43.92
CA ALA A 36 20.13 38.13 44.13
C ALA A 36 18.89 37.75 43.31
N PHE A 37 17.96 38.69 43.08
CA PHE A 37 16.80 38.50 42.19
C PHE A 37 17.14 38.66 40.70
N PHE A 38 18.25 39.33 40.36
CA PHE A 38 18.70 39.53 38.98
C PHE A 38 19.87 38.61 38.59
N LYS A 39 19.72 37.30 38.86
CA LYS A 39 20.59 36.28 38.22
C LYS A 39 20.40 36.37 36.70
N LYS A 40 21.49 36.46 35.93
CA LYS A 40 21.45 36.36 34.45
C LYS A 40 20.89 34.97 34.10
N SER A 41 19.62 34.86 33.69
CA SER A 41 19.09 33.59 33.19
C SER A 41 19.12 33.63 31.67
N ASN A 42 20.25 33.23 31.09
CA ASN A 42 20.27 32.66 29.75
C ASN A 42 19.92 31.18 29.93
N LEU A 43 18.72 30.79 29.53
CA LEU A 43 18.25 29.41 29.73
C LEU A 43 18.86 28.51 28.65
N SER A 44 19.40 27.36 29.05
CA SER A 44 19.79 26.29 28.12
C SER A 44 18.58 25.65 27.44
N ALA A 45 18.79 24.90 26.35
CA ALA A 45 17.70 24.15 25.71
C ALA A 45 17.12 23.09 26.68
N THR A 46 17.98 22.49 27.50
CA THR A 46 17.61 21.60 28.60
C THR A 46 16.77 22.30 29.66
N ASP A 47 17.20 23.47 30.15
CA ASP A 47 16.43 24.24 31.16
C ASP A 47 15.03 24.61 30.65
N ILE A 48 14.92 24.93 29.35
CA ILE A 48 13.64 25.26 28.73
C ILE A 48 12.77 24.02 28.64
N SER A 49 13.32 22.91 28.14
CA SER A 49 12.59 21.63 28.01
C SER A 49 12.07 21.12 29.35
N GLU A 50 12.90 21.17 30.41
CA GLU A 50 12.48 20.78 31.77
C GLU A 50 11.37 21.70 32.33
N LYS A 51 11.36 22.98 31.95
CA LYS A 51 10.27 23.90 32.34
C LYS A 51 9.01 23.66 31.51
N MET A 52 9.14 23.31 30.24
CA MET A 52 8.01 22.98 29.38
C MET A 52 7.32 21.71 29.85
N SER A 53 8.07 20.66 30.20
CA SER A 53 7.48 19.41 30.71
C SER A 53 6.76 19.55 32.06
N LYS A 54 7.01 20.63 32.81
CA LYS A 54 6.27 20.96 34.03
C LYS A 54 4.97 21.73 33.77
N GLU A 55 4.79 22.28 32.57
CA GLU A 55 3.62 23.07 32.19
C GLU A 55 2.76 22.39 31.12
N ILE A 56 3.31 21.44 30.37
CA ILE A 56 2.64 20.69 29.31
C ILE A 56 2.71 19.21 29.70
N ASP A 57 1.58 18.68 30.18
CA ASP A 57 1.49 17.32 30.71
C ASP A 57 1.75 16.24 29.65
N SER A 58 1.58 16.55 28.36
CA SER A 58 1.88 15.59 27.28
C SER A 58 3.37 15.34 27.10
N ILE A 59 4.25 16.24 27.53
CA ILE A 59 5.69 16.06 27.34
C ILE A 59 6.19 15.00 28.33
N GLU A 60 6.43 13.80 27.81
CA GLU A 60 6.94 12.66 28.59
C GLU A 60 8.46 12.72 28.76
N SER A 61 9.19 13.18 27.74
CA SER A 61 10.65 13.20 27.79
C SER A 61 11.29 14.27 26.90
N TYR A 62 12.58 14.51 27.12
CA TYR A 62 13.41 15.34 26.25
C TYR A 62 14.87 14.85 26.23
N LYS A 63 15.56 15.09 25.10
CA LYS A 63 16.92 14.57 24.86
C LYS A 63 17.77 15.58 24.12
N MET A 64 19.00 15.77 24.57
CA MET A 64 20.00 16.59 23.88
C MET A 64 20.62 15.79 22.73
N VAL A 65 20.48 16.29 21.50
CA VAL A 65 21.04 15.68 20.29
C VAL A 65 21.49 16.82 19.37
N ASP A 66 22.64 16.63 18.71
CA ASP A 66 23.18 17.53 17.71
C ASP A 66 23.33 16.79 16.37
N PRO A 67 22.21 16.43 15.70
CA PRO A 67 22.29 15.65 14.46
C PRO A 67 22.81 16.47 13.27
N ASP A 68 22.79 17.80 13.41
CA ASP A 68 23.28 18.72 12.40
C ASP A 68 24.81 18.93 12.53
N GLU A 69 25.42 18.49 13.64
CA GLU A 69 26.85 18.70 14.00
C GLU A 69 27.26 20.19 14.05
N ILE A 70 26.30 21.04 14.45
CA ILE A 70 26.47 22.50 14.46
C ILE A 70 26.49 23.09 15.88
N ALA A 71 26.63 22.27 16.94
CA ALA A 71 26.61 22.80 18.29
C ALA A 71 27.89 23.61 18.59
N GLY A 72 27.70 24.91 18.84
CA GLY A 72 28.71 25.79 19.42
C GLY A 72 29.61 26.52 18.41
N GLU A 73 29.40 26.34 17.10
CA GLU A 73 30.10 27.16 16.10
C GLU A 73 29.40 28.50 15.83
N LYS A 74 29.97 29.27 14.89
CA LYS A 74 29.50 30.62 14.58
C LYS A 74 28.26 30.55 13.67
N HIS A 75 27.19 31.27 14.04
CA HIS A 75 25.86 31.25 13.42
C HIS A 75 24.99 30.04 13.79
N GLU A 76 25.44 29.24 14.75
CA GLU A 76 24.82 27.97 15.07
C GLU A 76 24.31 27.95 16.51
N TYR A 77 23.51 26.94 16.85
CA TYR A 77 22.98 26.85 18.21
C TYR A 77 24.09 26.47 19.19
N VAL A 78 23.98 26.97 20.41
CA VAL A 78 24.82 26.55 21.54
C VAL A 78 24.35 25.20 22.06
N GLU A 79 23.03 24.97 22.03
CA GLU A 79 22.42 23.74 22.52
C GLU A 79 21.11 23.47 21.79
N LYS A 80 20.87 22.19 21.47
CA LYS A 80 19.63 21.71 20.88
C LYS A 80 19.06 20.56 21.71
N THR A 81 17.76 20.62 21.97
CA THR A 81 17.04 19.56 22.67
C THR A 81 15.79 19.19 21.88
N TYR A 82 15.49 17.90 21.83
CA TYR A 82 14.25 17.37 21.27
C TYR A 82 13.28 17.03 22.40
N ILE A 83 12.00 17.34 22.19
CA ILE A 83 10.89 17.09 23.11
C ILE A 83 9.99 16.02 22.50
N TYR A 84 9.51 15.10 23.33
CA TYR A 84 8.65 13.99 22.95
C TYR A 84 7.37 14.00 23.78
N ASP A 85 6.21 13.99 23.11
CA ASP A 85 4.90 13.87 23.76
C ASP A 85 4.50 12.40 24.05
N GLU A 86 5.29 11.45 23.56
CA GLU A 86 5.09 10.02 23.81
C GLU A 86 6.40 9.44 24.34
N ASP A 87 6.29 8.34 25.09
CA ASP A 87 7.47 7.61 25.56
C ASP A 87 8.09 6.85 24.38
N ILE A 88 9.35 7.17 24.07
CA ILE A 88 10.07 6.59 22.93
C ILE A 88 11.30 5.85 23.42
N GLU A 89 11.46 4.60 22.98
CA GLU A 89 12.71 3.87 23.18
C GLU A 89 13.87 4.58 22.45
N HIS A 90 14.87 5.02 23.21
CA HIS A 90 15.98 5.79 22.66
C HIS A 90 16.84 4.95 21.71
N SER A 91 16.71 5.21 20.40
CA SER A 91 17.58 4.70 19.34
C SER A 91 18.40 5.83 18.71
N SER A 92 19.29 5.54 17.75
CA SER A 92 20.12 6.55 17.09
C SER A 92 19.32 7.58 16.29
N ASN A 93 18.09 7.23 15.88
CA ASN A 93 17.25 8.05 14.99
C ASN A 93 15.94 8.49 15.68
N ASP A 94 15.86 8.37 17.00
CA ASP A 94 14.67 8.68 17.79
C ASP A 94 14.22 10.14 17.63
N TRP A 95 15.16 11.06 17.40
CA TRP A 95 14.89 12.48 17.16
C TRP A 95 13.98 12.77 15.94
N LEU A 96 13.86 11.84 14.98
CA LEU A 96 12.87 11.96 13.88
C LEU A 96 11.43 11.84 14.37
N ALA A 97 11.21 11.22 15.53
CA ALA A 97 9.91 11.06 16.15
C ALA A 97 9.60 12.15 17.19
N ALA A 98 10.49 13.13 17.37
CA ALA A 98 10.28 14.22 18.31
C ALA A 98 9.07 15.08 17.93
N SER A 99 8.29 15.48 18.94
CA SER A 99 7.19 16.43 18.80
C SER A 99 7.67 17.84 18.50
N ALA A 100 8.83 18.23 19.04
CA ALA A 100 9.45 19.52 18.79
C ALA A 100 10.96 19.49 19.05
N SER A 101 11.67 20.50 18.55
CA SER A 101 13.04 20.81 18.92
C SER A 101 13.16 22.26 19.41
N ILE A 102 14.05 22.45 20.38
CA ILE A 102 14.40 23.74 20.95
C ILE A 102 15.88 23.97 20.70
N GLU A 103 16.17 25.02 19.93
CA GLU A 103 17.52 25.48 19.63
C GLU A 103 17.77 26.79 20.38
N VAL A 104 18.81 26.80 21.21
CA VAL A 104 19.24 27.99 21.95
C VAL A 104 20.54 28.51 21.36
N PHE A 105 20.55 29.78 20.98
CA PHE A 105 21.68 30.46 20.35
C PHE A 105 22.39 31.38 21.34
N LYS A 106 23.59 31.82 20.98
CA LYS A 106 24.35 32.78 21.80
C LYS A 106 23.64 34.15 21.88
N ASN A 107 23.10 34.62 20.76
CA ASN A 107 22.44 35.92 20.63
C ASN A 107 21.21 35.85 19.71
N ASP A 108 20.44 36.93 19.66
CA ASP A 108 19.22 37.04 18.83
C ASP A 108 19.47 37.07 17.33
N SER A 109 20.65 37.55 16.88
CA SER A 109 20.96 37.60 15.45
C SER A 109 21.28 36.22 14.89
N ASP A 110 22.01 35.37 15.63
CA ASP A 110 22.24 33.98 15.21
C ASP A 110 20.92 33.20 15.11
N ALA A 111 20.07 33.31 16.14
CA ALA A 111 18.74 32.72 16.11
C ALA A 111 17.88 33.24 14.94
N LYS A 112 17.98 34.54 14.65
CA LYS A 112 17.28 35.14 13.50
C LYS A 112 17.82 34.68 12.16
N LEU A 113 19.12 34.46 12.03
CA LEU A 113 19.73 33.92 10.81
C LEU A 113 19.26 32.48 10.56
N ARG A 114 19.25 31.62 11.59
CA ARG A 114 18.69 30.26 11.49
C ARG A 114 17.20 30.27 11.17
N TYR A 115 16.41 31.11 11.83
CA TYR A 115 14.99 31.26 11.54
C TYR A 115 14.75 31.72 10.09
N ASP A 116 15.51 32.71 9.60
CA ASP A 116 15.38 33.21 8.23
C ASP A 116 15.80 32.15 7.20
N TYR A 117 16.85 31.38 7.49
CA TYR A 117 17.28 30.24 6.68
C TYR A 117 16.16 29.22 6.55
N LEU A 118 15.63 28.71 7.67
CA LEU A 118 14.59 27.68 7.65
C LEU A 118 13.30 28.18 7.02
N ASN A 119 12.90 29.43 7.29
CA ASN A 119 11.71 30.00 6.66
C ASN A 119 11.88 30.11 5.14
N LYS A 120 13.05 30.55 4.66
CA LYS A 120 13.32 30.63 3.22
C LYS A 120 13.42 29.24 2.59
N TYR A 121 14.04 28.27 3.28
CA TYR A 121 14.08 26.88 2.84
C TYR A 121 12.67 26.30 2.69
N TYR A 122 11.78 26.50 3.68
CA TYR A 122 10.39 26.00 3.60
C TYR A 122 9.58 26.68 2.49
N GLU A 123 9.75 27.99 2.29
CA GLU A 123 9.09 28.72 1.19
C GLU A 123 9.57 28.21 -0.18
N GLU A 124 10.88 28.06 -0.37
CA GLU A 124 11.45 27.56 -1.63
C GLU A 124 11.09 26.09 -1.87
N TYR A 125 10.99 25.28 -0.82
CA TYR A 125 10.57 23.88 -0.90
C TYR A 125 9.09 23.80 -1.33
N GLU A 126 8.21 24.57 -0.69
CA GLU A 126 6.78 24.63 -1.04
C GLU A 126 6.56 25.08 -2.49
N GLU A 127 7.35 26.05 -2.97
CA GLU A 127 7.31 26.51 -4.36
C GLU A 127 7.86 25.47 -5.35
N THR A 128 8.90 24.74 -4.96
CA THR A 128 9.60 23.78 -5.85
C THR A 128 8.86 22.45 -5.98
N PHE A 129 8.27 21.96 -4.89
CA PHE A 129 7.61 20.66 -4.80
C PHE A 129 6.09 20.83 -4.81
N SER A 130 5.56 21.25 -5.96
CA SER A 130 4.13 21.49 -6.12
C SER A 130 3.31 20.19 -6.07
N LYS A 131 2.03 20.28 -5.67
CA LYS A 131 1.09 19.14 -5.68
C LYS A 131 0.86 18.59 -7.07
N GLU A 132 0.89 19.45 -8.08
CA GLU A 132 0.74 19.08 -9.48
C GLU A 132 1.93 18.24 -9.95
N ASP A 133 3.14 18.66 -9.59
CA ASP A 133 4.36 18.02 -10.07
C ASP A 133 4.69 16.72 -9.34
N PHE A 134 4.45 16.66 -8.02
CA PHE A 134 4.89 15.55 -7.18
C PHE A 134 3.76 14.77 -6.50
N GLY A 135 2.51 15.24 -6.60
CA GLY A 135 1.35 14.60 -5.98
C GLY A 135 1.27 14.80 -4.46
N ASP A 136 0.08 14.55 -3.90
CA ASP A 136 -0.22 14.82 -2.49
C ASP A 136 0.64 14.02 -1.51
N LYS A 137 1.04 12.80 -1.83
CA LYS A 137 1.81 11.94 -0.91
C LYS A 137 3.20 12.49 -0.62
N ILE A 138 3.85 13.08 -1.62
CA ILE A 138 5.18 13.68 -1.50
C ILE A 138 5.04 15.06 -0.85
N VAL A 139 4.09 15.87 -1.32
CA VAL A 139 3.87 17.24 -0.84
C VAL A 139 3.39 17.32 0.61
N LYS A 140 2.73 16.28 1.15
CA LYS A 140 2.35 16.26 2.57
C LYS A 140 3.51 16.24 3.54
N LYS A 141 4.72 15.92 3.09
CA LYS A 141 5.96 15.91 3.90
C LYS A 141 6.71 17.25 3.86
N ILE A 142 6.10 18.29 3.29
CA ILE A 142 6.72 19.62 3.16
C ILE A 142 6.64 20.35 4.51
N PRO A 143 7.78 20.76 5.09
CA PRO A 143 7.78 21.55 6.31
C PRO A 143 7.11 22.91 6.09
N ASN A 144 6.39 23.41 7.11
CA ASN A 144 5.66 24.68 7.01
C ASN A 144 6.13 25.71 8.04
N LYS A 145 6.21 26.98 7.63
CA LYS A 145 6.62 28.09 8.52
C LYS A 145 5.77 28.25 9.78
N LYS A 146 4.52 27.77 9.81
CA LYS A 146 3.67 27.83 11.01
C LYS A 146 4.26 27.05 12.19
N TYR A 147 5.14 26.09 11.92
CA TYR A 147 5.82 25.26 12.91
C TYR A 147 7.10 25.89 13.47
N LEU A 148 7.54 27.02 12.92
CA LEU A 148 8.68 27.78 13.43
C LEU A 148 8.22 28.88 14.38
N TYR A 149 8.91 29.01 15.52
CA TYR A 149 8.66 30.08 16.47
C TYR A 149 9.97 30.61 17.07
N LEU A 150 10.29 31.85 16.71
CA LEU A 150 11.45 32.56 17.23
C LEU A 150 11.07 33.46 18.41
N ASN A 151 11.82 33.35 19.51
CA ASN A 151 11.68 34.24 20.68
C ASN A 151 13.05 34.56 21.28
N GLY A 152 13.61 35.73 20.94
CA GLY A 152 14.94 36.14 21.37
C GLY A 152 16.03 35.29 20.71
N ASN A 153 16.88 34.68 21.53
CA ASN A 153 17.92 33.74 21.10
C ASN A 153 17.43 32.28 21.05
N VAL A 154 16.12 32.02 21.12
CA VAL A 154 15.57 30.66 21.14
C VAL A 154 14.68 30.45 19.93
N LEU A 155 14.91 29.36 19.21
CA LEU A 155 14.07 28.88 18.13
C LEU A 155 13.40 27.58 18.54
N LEU A 156 12.07 27.54 18.43
CA LEU A 156 11.27 26.34 18.56
C LEU A 156 10.83 25.88 17.18
N GLN A 157 11.11 24.62 16.85
CA GLN A 157 10.61 23.96 15.65
C GLN A 157 9.68 22.83 16.07
N ILE A 158 8.41 22.89 15.68
CA ILE A 158 7.40 21.90 16.03
C ILE A 158 7.27 20.90 14.87
N ASN A 159 6.99 19.63 15.17
CA ASN A 159 6.80 18.62 14.14
C ASN A 159 5.51 18.90 13.34
N GLU A 160 5.51 18.53 12.07
CA GLU A 160 4.43 18.78 11.12
C GLU A 160 3.11 18.09 11.48
N ASN A 161 3.19 16.98 12.22
CA ASN A 161 2.04 16.23 12.71
C ASN A 161 1.27 16.92 13.85
N ALA A 162 1.83 17.97 14.48
CA ALA A 162 1.19 18.66 15.58
C ALA A 162 -0.09 19.40 15.15
N SER A 163 -1.15 19.26 15.95
CA SER A 163 -2.39 20.01 15.85
C SER A 163 -2.19 21.50 16.13
N ASN A 164 -3.12 22.34 15.65
CA ASN A 164 -3.09 23.78 15.97
C ASN A 164 -3.18 24.06 17.48
N SER A 165 -3.79 23.16 18.26
CA SER A 165 -3.88 23.31 19.72
C SER A 165 -2.51 23.12 20.35
N GLU A 166 -1.83 22.02 20.03
CA GLU A 166 -0.47 21.73 20.49
C GLU A 166 0.48 22.86 20.09
N ILE A 167 0.46 23.27 18.81
CA ILE A 167 1.31 24.36 18.34
C ILE A 167 1.14 25.63 19.19
N ASN A 168 -0.10 25.99 19.54
CA ASN A 168 -0.37 27.17 20.34
C ASN A 168 0.04 26.98 21.80
N GLU A 169 -0.16 25.80 22.37
CA GLU A 169 0.28 25.46 23.73
C GLU A 169 1.80 25.58 23.87
N TYR A 170 2.56 24.90 23.01
CA TYR A 170 4.01 24.98 22.95
C TYR A 170 4.51 26.43 22.84
N LYS A 171 3.94 27.22 21.93
CA LYS A 171 4.30 28.64 21.75
C LYS A 171 3.99 29.49 22.98
N ASN A 172 2.83 29.29 23.60
CA ASN A 172 2.40 30.07 24.76
C ASN A 172 3.24 29.77 26.00
N VAL A 173 3.50 28.50 26.26
CA VAL A 173 4.34 28.05 27.38
C VAL A 173 5.78 28.53 27.19
N LEU A 174 6.35 28.37 25.99
CA LEU A 174 7.69 28.88 25.70
C LEU A 174 7.78 30.40 25.89
N LYS A 175 6.79 31.15 25.39
CA LYS A 175 6.72 32.61 25.60
C LYS A 175 6.68 33.00 27.08
N LYS A 176 5.93 32.25 27.89
CA LYS A 176 5.84 32.46 29.35
C LYS A 176 7.19 32.19 30.03
N ILE A 177 7.85 31.08 29.69
CA ILE A 177 9.18 30.71 30.19
C ILE A 177 10.21 31.78 29.84
N LEU A 178 10.21 32.27 28.60
CA LEU A 178 11.21 33.20 28.09
C LEU A 178 10.94 34.68 28.44
N ARG A 179 9.87 35.00 29.17
CA ARG A 179 9.49 36.40 29.49
C ARG A 179 10.60 37.23 30.15
N ARG A 180 11.52 36.58 30.87
CA ARG A 180 12.67 37.21 31.55
C ARG A 180 14.01 36.70 31.05
N ASN A 181 14.03 35.96 29.94
CA ASN A 181 15.24 35.40 29.36
C ASN A 181 16.20 36.54 28.95
N LYS A 182 17.49 36.36 29.21
CA LYS A 182 18.54 37.30 28.84
C LYS A 182 19.57 36.56 28.00
N TYR A 183 19.99 37.18 26.91
CA TYR A 183 20.97 36.63 25.98
C TYR A 183 21.95 37.71 25.56
N ASP A 184 23.08 37.30 24.98
CA ASP A 184 24.08 38.24 24.52
C ASP A 184 23.50 39.08 23.38
N LYS A 185 23.82 40.38 23.37
CA LYS A 185 23.46 41.21 22.23
C LYS A 185 24.34 40.81 21.05
N SER A 186 23.73 40.75 19.88
CA SER A 186 24.45 40.60 18.62
C SER A 186 25.61 41.59 18.48
N SER A 187 26.75 41.08 18.02
CA SER A 187 27.91 41.87 17.61
C SER A 187 27.95 42.12 16.10
N TYR A 188 26.94 41.65 15.35
CA TYR A 188 26.92 41.73 13.90
C TYR A 188 26.61 43.14 13.41
N SER A 189 27.36 43.60 12.41
CA SER A 189 26.94 44.74 11.60
C SER A 189 25.82 44.34 10.65
N LYS A 190 25.00 45.32 10.25
CA LYS A 190 23.95 45.12 9.23
C LYS A 190 24.51 44.49 7.94
N LYS A 191 25.70 44.93 7.52
CA LYS A 191 26.37 44.45 6.31
C LYS A 191 26.78 42.97 6.42
N GLU A 192 27.21 42.52 7.61
CA GLU A 192 27.53 41.11 7.83
C GLU A 192 26.27 40.25 7.78
N LEU A 193 25.18 40.67 8.44
CA LEU A 193 23.90 39.95 8.38
C LEU A 193 23.36 39.85 6.95
N ASP A 194 23.40 40.95 6.19
CA ASP A 194 22.93 40.95 4.80
C ASP A 194 23.78 40.02 3.91
N LYS A 195 25.09 39.91 4.19
CA LYS A 195 25.99 39.00 3.48
C LYS A 195 25.66 37.53 3.79
N GLU A 196 25.49 37.18 5.07
CA GLU A 196 25.16 35.81 5.46
C GLU A 196 23.81 35.37 4.90
N LYS A 197 22.78 36.22 4.97
CA LYS A 197 21.47 35.92 4.35
C LYS A 197 21.58 35.65 2.85
N LYS A 198 22.41 36.42 2.14
CA LYS A 198 22.62 36.21 0.70
C LYS A 198 23.35 34.89 0.41
N ASN A 199 24.29 34.49 1.25
CA ASN A 199 24.98 33.21 1.12
C ASN A 199 24.00 32.05 1.37
N ASN A 200 23.25 32.12 2.48
CA ASN A 200 22.21 31.16 2.84
C ASN A 200 21.18 30.97 1.72
N ASN A 201 20.70 32.05 1.11
CA ASN A 201 19.72 31.94 0.02
C ASN A 201 20.28 31.17 -1.18
N LYS A 202 21.55 31.40 -1.56
CA LYS A 202 22.18 30.67 -2.67
C LYS A 202 22.37 29.20 -2.35
N GLU A 203 22.73 28.90 -1.11
CA GLU A 203 22.88 27.54 -0.62
C GLU A 203 21.54 26.80 -0.67
N ILE A 204 20.48 27.41 -0.11
CA ILE A 204 19.10 26.89 -0.16
C ILE A 204 18.66 26.60 -1.60
N GLU A 205 18.85 27.55 -2.51
CA GLU A 205 18.50 27.37 -3.94
C GLU A 205 19.25 26.19 -4.57
N SER A 206 20.54 26.01 -4.24
CA SER A 206 21.34 24.88 -4.74
C SER A 206 20.87 23.55 -4.15
N THR A 207 20.70 23.48 -2.83
CA THR A 207 20.29 22.28 -2.10
C THR A 207 18.92 21.81 -2.57
N ILE A 208 17.92 22.69 -2.63
CA ILE A 208 16.56 22.32 -3.07
C ILE A 208 16.55 21.86 -4.53
N LYS A 209 17.38 22.45 -5.38
CA LYS A 209 17.54 22.00 -6.76
C LYS A 209 18.13 20.58 -6.82
N GLU A 210 19.17 20.30 -6.04
CA GLU A 210 19.79 18.97 -5.96
C GLU A 210 18.80 17.92 -5.42
N GLU A 211 18.08 18.24 -4.34
CA GLU A 211 17.02 17.38 -3.79
C GLU A 211 15.91 17.09 -4.81
N LYS A 212 15.51 18.10 -5.60
CA LYS A 212 14.51 17.93 -6.67
C LYS A 212 15.01 16.97 -7.74
N GLU A 213 16.26 17.15 -8.19
CA GLU A 213 16.87 16.28 -9.21
C GLU A 213 17.00 14.84 -8.70
N GLU A 214 17.44 14.65 -7.45
CA GLU A 214 17.53 13.32 -6.82
C GLU A 214 16.17 12.63 -6.74
N LEU A 215 15.14 13.34 -6.24
CA LEU A 215 13.78 12.80 -6.14
C LEU A 215 13.21 12.45 -7.52
N LEU A 216 13.43 13.31 -8.52
CA LEU A 216 12.99 13.05 -9.88
C LEU A 216 13.69 11.80 -10.46
N ASN A 217 14.98 11.62 -10.19
CA ASN A 217 15.72 10.44 -10.61
C ASN A 217 15.22 9.16 -9.94
N ASP A 218 14.92 9.20 -8.64
CA ASP A 218 14.35 8.08 -7.90
C ASP A 218 12.95 7.69 -8.42
N LEU A 219 12.08 8.68 -8.63
CA LEU A 219 10.74 8.45 -9.20
C LEU A 219 10.82 7.85 -10.61
N ASN A 220 11.66 8.40 -11.48
CA ASN A 220 11.86 7.87 -12.82
C ASN A 220 12.41 6.43 -12.79
N SER A 221 13.39 6.16 -11.93
CA SER A 221 13.98 4.83 -11.78
C SER A 221 12.95 3.80 -11.27
N LYS A 222 12.08 4.20 -10.34
CA LYS A 222 10.97 3.35 -9.87
C LYS A 222 10.03 2.95 -11.01
N LEU A 223 9.66 3.89 -11.87
CA LEU A 223 8.78 3.60 -13.02
C LEU A 223 9.49 2.79 -14.11
N ASP A 224 10.79 3.00 -14.33
CA ASP A 224 11.59 2.19 -15.26
C ASP A 224 11.69 0.73 -14.80
N ASN A 225 11.87 0.52 -13.49
CA ASN A 225 11.86 -0.82 -12.90
C ASN A 225 10.49 -1.48 -13.11
N MET A 226 9.39 -0.77 -12.88
CA MET A 226 8.04 -1.28 -13.16
C MET A 226 7.86 -1.65 -14.64
N LEU A 227 8.34 -0.83 -15.57
CA LEU A 227 8.30 -1.13 -17.01
C LEU A 227 9.07 -2.40 -17.35
N THR A 228 10.24 -2.59 -16.74
CA THR A 228 11.09 -3.77 -16.94
C THR A 228 10.43 -5.02 -16.36
N ASP A 229 9.90 -4.94 -15.15
CA ASP A 229 9.21 -6.07 -14.49
C ASP A 229 8.00 -6.54 -15.31
N LEU A 230 7.29 -5.61 -15.96
CA LEU A 230 6.13 -5.92 -16.80
C LEU A 230 6.45 -6.81 -18.01
N ASP A 231 7.71 -6.88 -18.47
CA ASP A 231 8.09 -7.75 -19.60
C ASP A 231 7.92 -9.23 -19.28
N ASN A 232 8.19 -9.65 -18.04
CA ASN A 232 8.24 -11.07 -17.66
C ASN A 232 7.55 -11.40 -16.32
N CYS A 233 6.68 -10.52 -15.82
CA CYS A 233 5.95 -10.78 -14.56
C CYS A 233 4.83 -11.83 -14.69
N SER A 234 4.36 -12.38 -13.56
CA SER A 234 3.12 -13.15 -13.49
C SER A 234 1.88 -12.22 -13.52
N GLU A 235 0.67 -12.76 -13.71
CA GLU A 235 -0.57 -11.96 -13.60
C GLU A 235 -0.75 -11.35 -12.20
N THR A 236 -0.39 -12.12 -11.16
CA THR A 236 -0.41 -11.64 -9.78
C THR A 236 0.55 -10.47 -9.57
N ASP A 237 1.74 -10.53 -10.16
CA ASP A 237 2.73 -9.46 -10.03
C ASP A 237 2.36 -8.24 -10.89
N MET A 238 1.79 -8.43 -12.08
CA MET A 238 1.21 -7.34 -12.87
C MET A 238 0.15 -6.59 -12.06
N TYR A 239 -0.73 -7.29 -11.34
CA TYR A 239 -1.74 -6.66 -10.48
C TYR A 239 -1.10 -5.86 -9.32
N LYS A 240 -0.01 -6.35 -8.73
CA LYS A 240 0.75 -5.58 -7.71
C LYS A 240 1.34 -4.31 -8.31
N ILE A 241 1.97 -4.39 -9.49
CA ILE A 241 2.51 -3.23 -10.20
C ILE A 241 1.40 -2.22 -10.51
N GLN A 242 0.25 -2.68 -11.00
CA GLN A 242 -0.92 -1.83 -11.27
C GLN A 242 -1.43 -1.12 -10.01
N ARG A 243 -1.42 -1.77 -8.84
CA ARG A 243 -1.79 -1.11 -7.58
C ARG A 243 -0.76 -0.07 -7.16
N ASN A 244 0.53 -0.40 -7.26
CA ASN A 244 1.61 0.49 -6.85
C ASN A 244 1.67 1.74 -7.74
N VAL A 245 1.50 1.59 -9.06
CA VAL A 245 1.61 2.72 -9.99
C VAL A 245 0.48 3.74 -9.81
N LYS A 246 -0.69 3.33 -9.27
CA LYS A 246 -1.82 4.24 -8.98
C LYS A 246 -1.45 5.39 -8.04
N ASP A 247 -0.45 5.18 -7.17
CA ASP A 247 0.04 6.23 -6.27
C ASP A 247 0.65 7.43 -7.00
N TYR A 248 1.05 7.24 -8.26
CA TYR A 248 1.64 8.25 -9.13
C TYR A 248 0.63 8.85 -10.12
N ALA A 249 -0.66 8.49 -10.01
CA ALA A 249 -1.69 9.04 -10.87
C ALA A 249 -1.81 10.56 -10.69
N GLY A 250 -1.72 11.30 -11.79
CA GLY A 250 -1.82 12.76 -11.80
C GLY A 250 -0.53 13.51 -11.46
N VAL A 251 0.58 12.80 -11.21
CA VAL A 251 1.90 13.40 -10.98
C VAL A 251 2.47 13.87 -12.33
N SER A 252 2.50 15.18 -12.55
CA SER A 252 2.80 15.78 -13.87
C SER A 252 4.23 15.45 -14.35
N ILE A 253 5.20 15.47 -13.44
CA ILE A 253 6.63 15.42 -13.78
C ILE A 253 7.09 14.05 -14.29
N ILE A 254 6.31 13.00 -13.99
CA ILE A 254 6.54 11.62 -14.45
C ILE A 254 5.40 11.10 -15.33
N LYS A 255 4.54 12.00 -15.83
CA LYS A 255 3.31 11.63 -16.54
C LYS A 255 3.59 10.70 -17.74
N GLU A 256 4.60 11.00 -18.55
CA GLU A 256 4.93 10.20 -19.73
C GLU A 256 5.30 8.76 -19.37
N LYS A 257 6.09 8.57 -18.31
CA LYS A 257 6.46 7.25 -17.83
C LYS A 257 5.27 6.53 -17.19
N TYR A 258 4.47 7.25 -16.42
CA TYR A 258 3.24 6.71 -15.83
C TYR A 258 2.31 6.18 -16.93
N ASP A 259 2.05 7.00 -17.96
CA ASP A 259 1.21 6.63 -19.10
C ASP A 259 1.81 5.41 -19.83
N SER A 260 3.13 5.32 -19.93
CA SER A 260 3.83 4.17 -20.53
C SER A 260 3.59 2.87 -19.73
N VAL A 261 3.68 2.93 -18.40
CA VAL A 261 3.40 1.77 -17.51
C VAL A 261 1.95 1.32 -17.69
N ILE A 262 1.00 2.26 -17.63
CA ILE A 262 -0.43 1.96 -17.78
C ILE A 262 -0.73 1.38 -19.17
N SER A 263 -0.16 1.95 -20.23
CA SER A 263 -0.31 1.47 -21.60
C SER A 263 0.20 0.03 -21.76
N LYS A 264 1.36 -0.29 -21.17
CA LYS A 264 1.95 -1.64 -21.20
C LYS A 264 1.07 -2.66 -20.46
N ILE A 265 0.54 -2.29 -19.28
CA ILE A 265 -0.43 -3.12 -18.53
C ILE A 265 -1.67 -3.39 -19.39
N ASN A 266 -2.28 -2.36 -19.95
CA ASN A 266 -3.51 -2.49 -20.75
C ASN A 266 -3.28 -3.33 -22.01
N THR A 267 -2.14 -3.13 -22.69
CA THR A 267 -1.75 -3.91 -23.87
C THR A 267 -1.62 -5.39 -23.52
N ARG A 268 -0.94 -5.70 -22.41
CA ARG A 268 -0.77 -7.07 -21.93
C ARG A 268 -2.12 -7.71 -21.57
N LYS A 269 -3.00 -6.96 -20.89
CA LYS A 269 -4.36 -7.43 -20.59
C LYS A 269 -5.15 -7.78 -21.85
N GLN A 270 -5.08 -6.93 -22.86
CA GLN A 270 -5.75 -7.17 -24.14
C GLN A 270 -5.13 -8.37 -24.88
N ASN A 271 -3.81 -8.55 -24.83
CA ASN A 271 -3.15 -9.71 -25.41
C ASN A 271 -3.60 -11.01 -24.74
N ASN A 272 -3.75 -11.03 -23.42
CA ASN A 272 -4.30 -12.17 -22.69
C ASN A 272 -5.73 -12.51 -23.15
N VAL A 273 -6.58 -11.49 -23.32
CA VAL A 273 -7.94 -11.69 -23.86
C VAL A 273 -7.89 -12.30 -25.27
N ASN A 274 -7.01 -11.78 -26.13
CA ASN A 274 -6.87 -12.27 -27.50
C ASN A 274 -6.35 -13.71 -27.55
N ASP A 275 -5.40 -14.07 -26.68
CA ASP A 275 -4.89 -15.43 -26.55
C ASP A 275 -5.99 -16.42 -26.18
N VAL A 276 -6.74 -16.15 -25.11
CA VAL A 276 -7.86 -17.00 -24.69
C VAL A 276 -8.90 -17.13 -25.79
N ASN A 277 -9.29 -16.03 -26.43
CA ASN A 277 -10.24 -16.06 -27.55
C ASN A 277 -9.75 -16.97 -28.69
N ASN A 278 -8.48 -16.87 -29.07
CA ASN A 278 -7.89 -17.70 -30.11
C ASN A 278 -7.87 -19.19 -29.70
N ARG A 279 -7.51 -19.48 -28.45
CA ARG A 279 -7.51 -20.84 -27.90
C ARG A 279 -8.91 -21.43 -27.88
N ILE A 280 -9.93 -20.68 -27.46
CA ILE A 280 -11.34 -21.09 -27.49
C ILE A 280 -11.81 -21.37 -28.94
N ASN A 281 -11.47 -20.50 -29.89
CA ASN A 281 -11.83 -20.69 -31.29
C ASN A 281 -11.21 -21.96 -31.88
N ASN A 282 -9.94 -22.23 -31.56
CA ASN A 282 -9.25 -23.45 -31.97
C ASN A 282 -9.89 -24.68 -31.30
N LEU A 283 -10.19 -24.59 -30.01
CA LEU A 283 -10.82 -25.65 -29.23
C LEU A 283 -12.20 -26.04 -29.80
N TYR A 284 -12.97 -25.07 -30.29
CA TYR A 284 -14.26 -25.33 -30.96
C TYR A 284 -14.13 -26.30 -32.14
N SER A 285 -12.98 -26.29 -32.81
CA SER A 285 -12.68 -27.15 -33.96
C SER A 285 -12.08 -28.49 -33.56
N THR A 286 -11.24 -28.52 -32.53
CA THR A 286 -10.50 -29.73 -32.13
C THR A 286 -11.30 -30.61 -31.16
N LEU A 287 -12.11 -30.00 -30.30
CA LEU A 287 -12.83 -30.66 -29.21
C LEU A 287 -11.87 -31.47 -28.30
N ASP A 288 -10.72 -30.88 -27.95
CA ASP A 288 -9.71 -31.48 -27.08
C ASP A 288 -10.01 -31.18 -25.60
N SER A 289 -10.31 -32.23 -24.82
CA SER A 289 -10.65 -32.11 -23.40
C SER A 289 -9.50 -31.59 -22.51
N ASN A 290 -8.24 -31.85 -22.87
CA ASN A 290 -7.11 -31.37 -22.08
C ASN A 290 -6.91 -29.86 -22.28
N GLU A 291 -7.09 -29.38 -23.52
CA GLU A 291 -7.03 -27.95 -23.81
C GLU A 291 -8.20 -27.19 -23.18
N LEU A 292 -9.39 -27.79 -23.13
CA LEU A 292 -10.53 -27.24 -22.38
C LEU A 292 -10.15 -26.96 -20.92
N GLN A 293 -9.55 -27.93 -20.23
CA GLN A 293 -9.14 -27.77 -18.85
C GLN A 293 -8.04 -26.72 -18.70
N SER A 294 -7.03 -26.74 -19.58
CA SER A 294 -5.96 -25.74 -19.55
C SER A 294 -6.47 -24.31 -19.74
N ILE A 295 -7.48 -24.10 -20.58
CA ILE A 295 -8.11 -22.78 -20.75
C ILE A 295 -8.87 -22.39 -19.47
N LYS A 296 -9.65 -23.30 -18.87
CA LYS A 296 -10.37 -23.04 -17.62
C LYS A 296 -9.40 -22.62 -16.49
N ASP A 297 -8.33 -23.38 -16.28
CA ASP A 297 -7.30 -23.07 -15.29
C ASP A 297 -6.67 -21.69 -15.55
N LYS A 298 -6.38 -21.37 -16.83
CA LYS A 298 -5.79 -20.07 -17.20
C LYS A 298 -6.73 -18.90 -16.91
N ILE A 299 -8.03 -19.08 -17.11
CA ILE A 299 -9.05 -18.06 -16.83
C ILE A 299 -9.15 -17.78 -15.32
N GLU A 300 -8.98 -18.79 -14.48
CA GLU A 300 -8.99 -18.61 -13.02
C GLU A 300 -7.88 -17.69 -12.52
N GLU A 301 -6.72 -17.67 -13.19
CA GLU A 301 -5.59 -16.76 -12.85
C GLU A 301 -5.93 -15.26 -13.03
N TYR A 302 -6.93 -14.93 -13.83
CA TYR A 302 -7.27 -13.53 -14.16
C TYR A 302 -8.17 -12.87 -13.11
N THR A 303 -7.59 -12.33 -12.04
CA THR A 303 -8.36 -11.76 -10.91
C THR A 303 -8.75 -10.29 -11.05
N ASP A 304 -8.27 -9.59 -12.08
CA ASP A 304 -8.55 -8.16 -12.27
C ASP A 304 -9.95 -7.93 -12.87
N GLU A 305 -10.65 -6.91 -12.36
CA GLU A 305 -12.02 -6.56 -12.77
C GLU A 305 -12.19 -6.37 -14.29
N PHE A 306 -11.12 -5.96 -14.98
CA PHE A 306 -11.09 -5.85 -16.44
C PHE A 306 -11.59 -7.13 -17.15
N TYR A 307 -11.33 -8.30 -16.56
CA TYR A 307 -11.65 -9.58 -17.18
C TYR A 307 -13.07 -10.07 -16.94
N GLU A 308 -13.84 -9.49 -16.02
CA GLU A 308 -15.12 -10.03 -15.56
C GLU A 308 -16.13 -10.25 -16.70
N THR A 309 -16.24 -9.28 -17.61
CA THR A 309 -17.14 -9.38 -18.76
C THR A 309 -16.70 -10.46 -19.75
N TYR A 310 -15.39 -10.59 -19.99
CA TYR A 310 -14.82 -11.62 -20.86
C TYR A 310 -14.98 -13.02 -20.27
N LYS A 311 -14.78 -13.17 -18.95
CA LYS A 311 -14.96 -14.44 -18.24
C LYS A 311 -16.36 -15.00 -18.43
N SER A 312 -17.38 -14.15 -18.31
CA SER A 312 -18.78 -14.57 -18.52
C SER A 312 -19.03 -15.10 -19.93
N ASP A 313 -18.48 -14.44 -20.95
CA ASP A 313 -18.60 -14.87 -22.36
C ASP A 313 -17.81 -16.17 -22.62
N TRP A 314 -16.58 -16.25 -22.11
CA TRP A 314 -15.75 -17.46 -22.22
C TRP A 314 -16.39 -18.67 -21.56
N GLN A 315 -16.94 -18.53 -20.36
CA GLN A 315 -17.61 -19.62 -19.66
C GLN A 315 -18.75 -20.19 -20.50
N THR A 316 -19.59 -19.32 -21.07
CA THR A 316 -20.71 -19.73 -21.93
C THR A 316 -20.24 -20.53 -23.14
N LYS A 317 -19.14 -20.10 -23.78
CA LYS A 317 -18.55 -20.80 -24.93
C LYS A 317 -17.93 -22.14 -24.52
N LEU A 318 -17.23 -22.18 -23.38
CA LEU A 318 -16.61 -23.39 -22.86
C LEU A 318 -17.65 -24.43 -22.48
N ASP A 319 -18.80 -24.02 -21.92
CA ASP A 319 -19.92 -24.92 -21.61
C ASP A 319 -20.52 -25.54 -22.89
N ASP A 320 -20.69 -24.77 -23.97
CA ASP A 320 -21.13 -25.30 -25.28
C ASP A 320 -20.12 -26.31 -25.85
N ILE A 321 -18.83 -25.98 -25.78
CA ILE A 321 -17.74 -26.87 -26.22
C ILE A 321 -17.73 -28.16 -25.41
N GLU A 322 -17.85 -28.07 -24.08
CA GLU A 322 -17.86 -29.23 -23.19
C GLU A 322 -19.01 -30.17 -23.52
N ASN A 323 -20.20 -29.64 -23.81
CA ASN A 323 -21.33 -30.44 -24.29
C ASN A 323 -21.02 -31.15 -25.61
N LYS A 324 -20.36 -30.48 -26.56
CA LYS A 324 -19.96 -31.09 -27.84
C LYS A 324 -18.91 -32.18 -27.67
N ILE A 325 -17.95 -31.98 -26.77
CA ILE A 325 -16.93 -32.96 -26.41
C ILE A 325 -17.62 -34.21 -25.85
N ASN A 326 -18.52 -34.04 -24.89
CA ASN A 326 -19.24 -35.14 -24.26
C ASN A 326 -20.10 -35.91 -25.27
N GLU A 327 -20.78 -35.20 -26.18
CA GLU A 327 -21.56 -35.83 -27.25
C GLU A 327 -20.67 -36.60 -28.22
N LYS A 328 -19.53 -36.03 -28.65
CA LYS A 328 -18.56 -36.73 -29.50
C LYS A 328 -18.06 -38.02 -28.85
N GLN A 329 -17.67 -37.96 -27.58
CA GLN A 329 -17.20 -39.13 -26.83
C GLN A 329 -18.30 -40.20 -26.72
N ARG A 330 -19.54 -39.80 -26.46
CA ARG A 330 -20.69 -40.70 -26.44
C ARG A 330 -20.91 -41.38 -27.79
N GLN A 331 -20.85 -40.63 -28.89
CA GLN A 331 -21.01 -41.19 -30.24
C GLN A 331 -19.88 -42.16 -30.60
N GLU A 332 -18.64 -41.84 -30.22
CA GLU A 332 -17.49 -42.74 -30.40
C GLU A 332 -17.63 -44.03 -29.58
N GLU A 333 -18.14 -43.94 -28.35
CA GLU A 333 -18.45 -45.12 -27.53
C GLU A 333 -19.56 -45.99 -28.15
N ILE A 334 -20.66 -45.38 -28.60
CA ILE A 334 -21.75 -46.08 -29.29
C ILE A 334 -21.23 -46.78 -30.54
N ALA A 335 -20.40 -46.11 -31.34
CA ALA A 335 -19.81 -46.67 -32.55
C ALA A 335 -18.88 -47.85 -32.23
N ARG A 336 -18.05 -47.73 -31.19
CA ARG A 336 -17.13 -48.80 -30.74
C ARG A 336 -17.88 -50.04 -30.26
N LYS A 337 -18.92 -49.85 -29.45
CA LYS A 337 -19.70 -50.95 -28.84
C LYS A 337 -20.65 -51.64 -29.82
N THR A 338 -21.05 -50.95 -30.89
CA THR A 338 -21.97 -51.49 -31.90
C THR A 338 -21.32 -52.65 -32.67
N LYS A 339 -22.00 -53.79 -32.76
CA LYS A 339 -21.47 -54.99 -33.40
C LYS A 339 -22.50 -55.66 -34.30
N THR A 340 -22.08 -56.18 -35.45
CA THR A 340 -22.91 -57.05 -36.28
C THR A 340 -22.45 -58.49 -36.13
N LEU A 341 -23.37 -59.36 -35.71
CA LEU A 341 -23.12 -60.79 -35.52
C LEU A 341 -24.01 -61.59 -36.47
N SER A 342 -23.41 -62.56 -37.17
CA SER A 342 -24.11 -63.49 -38.07
C SER A 342 -24.65 -64.69 -37.30
N ASN A 343 -25.19 -65.67 -38.01
CA ASN A 343 -25.58 -66.95 -37.40
C ASN A 343 -24.44 -67.57 -36.58
N GLY A 344 -24.72 -67.96 -35.33
CA GLY A 344 -23.70 -68.47 -34.40
C GLY A 344 -24.11 -68.37 -32.92
N ASN A 345 -23.17 -68.76 -32.04
CA ASN A 345 -23.30 -68.62 -30.60
C ASN A 345 -22.21 -67.68 -30.09
N TYR A 346 -22.58 -66.74 -29.24
CA TYR A 346 -21.70 -65.66 -28.76
C TYR A 346 -21.85 -65.48 -27.25
N THR A 347 -20.82 -64.92 -26.62
CA THR A 347 -20.76 -64.60 -25.19
C THR A 347 -20.49 -63.11 -25.00
N VAL A 348 -21.35 -62.44 -24.22
CA VAL A 348 -21.15 -61.04 -23.84
C VAL A 348 -19.95 -60.90 -22.91
N GLY A 349 -19.09 -59.92 -23.17
CA GLY A 349 -17.77 -59.76 -22.56
C GLY A 349 -16.63 -60.45 -23.32
N VAL A 350 -16.95 -61.28 -24.33
CA VAL A 350 -15.97 -61.92 -25.22
C VAL A 350 -16.17 -61.45 -26.65
N ASP A 351 -17.37 -61.65 -27.19
CA ASP A 351 -17.68 -61.40 -28.60
C ASP A 351 -18.33 -60.02 -28.84
N ILE A 352 -18.98 -59.48 -27.80
CA ILE A 352 -19.61 -58.16 -27.75
C ILE A 352 -19.47 -57.60 -26.33
N GLU A 353 -19.20 -56.31 -26.18
CA GLU A 353 -19.13 -55.66 -24.87
C GLU A 353 -20.49 -55.69 -24.15
N SER A 354 -20.49 -55.59 -22.82
CA SER A 354 -21.74 -55.45 -22.06
C SER A 354 -22.33 -54.05 -22.23
N GLY A 355 -23.66 -53.95 -22.29
CA GLY A 355 -24.34 -52.68 -22.46
C GLY A 355 -25.79 -52.85 -22.87
N THR A 356 -26.45 -51.74 -23.19
CA THR A 356 -27.82 -51.74 -23.72
C THR A 356 -27.79 -51.56 -25.22
N TYR A 357 -28.55 -52.39 -25.93
CA TYR A 357 -28.55 -52.48 -27.38
C TYR A 357 -29.95 -52.47 -27.96
N ASP A 358 -30.08 -51.85 -29.12
CA ASP A 358 -31.17 -52.12 -30.05
C ASP A 358 -30.70 -53.20 -31.03
N LEU A 359 -31.49 -54.26 -31.18
CA LEU A 359 -31.25 -55.33 -32.12
C LEU A 359 -31.94 -54.99 -33.44
N ILE A 360 -31.20 -55.05 -34.54
CA ILE A 360 -31.70 -54.75 -35.88
C ILE A 360 -31.36 -55.90 -36.81
N ALA A 361 -32.37 -56.51 -37.43
CA ALA A 361 -32.15 -57.54 -38.45
C ALA A 361 -31.53 -56.89 -39.70
N VAL A 362 -30.33 -57.37 -40.10
CA VAL A 362 -29.62 -56.84 -41.27
C VAL A 362 -29.62 -57.79 -42.46
N SER A 363 -29.73 -59.11 -42.23
CA SER A 363 -29.93 -60.11 -43.29
C SER A 363 -30.51 -61.42 -42.74
N GLY A 364 -31.12 -62.22 -43.62
CA GLY A 364 -31.71 -63.51 -43.27
C GLY A 364 -32.98 -63.40 -42.42
N GLY A 365 -33.37 -64.52 -41.82
CA GLY A 365 -34.49 -64.60 -40.88
C GLY A 365 -34.37 -65.84 -40.00
N GLY A 366 -34.57 -65.69 -38.69
CA GLY A 366 -34.31 -66.76 -37.75
C GLY A 366 -34.47 -66.34 -36.29
N ASN A 367 -34.17 -67.25 -35.37
CA ASN A 367 -34.39 -67.01 -33.94
C ASN A 367 -33.17 -66.33 -33.33
N VAL A 368 -33.45 -65.28 -32.55
CA VAL A 368 -32.51 -64.56 -31.70
C VAL A 368 -32.85 -64.94 -30.27
N ILE A 369 -31.97 -65.72 -29.64
CA ILE A 369 -32.19 -66.21 -28.27
C ILE A 369 -31.06 -65.69 -27.39
N ILE A 370 -31.40 -65.03 -26.29
CA ILE A 370 -30.45 -64.47 -25.33
C ILE A 370 -30.77 -65.06 -23.96
N TYR A 371 -29.73 -65.59 -23.31
CA TYR A 371 -29.79 -66.08 -21.95
C TYR A 371 -28.92 -65.21 -21.05
N ASP A 372 -29.38 -64.98 -19.82
CA ASP A 372 -28.56 -64.39 -18.77
C ASP A 372 -27.37 -65.33 -18.40
N SER A 373 -26.52 -64.88 -17.48
CA SER A 373 -25.35 -65.65 -17.04
C SER A 373 -25.68 -66.92 -16.24
N LEU A 374 -26.92 -67.07 -15.76
CA LEU A 374 -27.43 -68.22 -15.02
C LEU A 374 -28.23 -69.19 -15.91
N GLY A 375 -28.42 -68.86 -17.20
CA GLY A 375 -29.20 -69.64 -18.17
C GLY A 375 -30.69 -69.29 -18.20
N GLY A 376 -31.11 -68.22 -17.52
CA GLY A 376 -32.46 -67.65 -17.62
C GLY A 376 -32.69 -67.04 -19.00
N LEU A 377 -33.89 -67.25 -19.58
CA LEU A 377 -34.22 -66.73 -20.90
C LEU A 377 -34.61 -65.26 -20.83
N GLU A 378 -33.88 -64.40 -21.54
CA GLU A 378 -34.08 -62.95 -21.57
C GLU A 378 -34.79 -62.50 -22.86
N VAL A 379 -34.35 -63.02 -24.00
CA VAL A 379 -34.94 -62.71 -25.31
C VAL A 379 -35.13 -64.01 -26.08
N ASN A 380 -36.29 -64.19 -26.70
CA ASN A 380 -36.52 -65.26 -27.67
C ASN A 380 -37.40 -64.69 -28.77
N GLU A 381 -36.77 -64.21 -29.84
CA GLU A 381 -37.49 -63.48 -30.87
C GLU A 381 -37.15 -63.93 -32.28
N ILE A 382 -38.19 -64.06 -33.12
CA ILE A 382 -38.00 -64.41 -34.53
C ILE A 382 -37.80 -63.11 -35.30
N MET A 383 -36.55 -62.86 -35.72
CA MET A 383 -36.16 -61.62 -36.39
C MET A 383 -35.75 -61.86 -37.83
N GLY A 384 -35.96 -60.90 -38.72
CA GLY A 384 -35.60 -61.01 -40.13
C GLY A 384 -35.89 -59.75 -40.95
N THR A 385 -35.33 -59.67 -42.15
CA THR A 385 -35.47 -58.48 -43.02
C THR A 385 -36.67 -58.53 -43.96
N ARG A 386 -37.28 -59.71 -44.16
CA ARG A 386 -38.43 -59.87 -45.05
C ARG A 386 -39.69 -59.26 -44.44
N ASP A 387 -40.49 -58.58 -45.26
CA ASP A 387 -41.82 -58.11 -44.89
C ASP A 387 -42.77 -59.30 -44.72
N SER A 388 -42.85 -59.79 -43.49
CA SER A 388 -43.61 -60.96 -43.09
C SER A 388 -44.18 -60.72 -41.70
N SER A 389 -45.41 -61.17 -41.45
CA SER A 389 -46.03 -61.10 -40.12
C SER A 389 -45.29 -61.93 -39.06
N PHE A 390 -44.33 -62.76 -39.46
CA PHE A 390 -43.55 -63.62 -38.58
C PHE A 390 -42.22 -63.02 -38.12
N TYR A 391 -41.77 -61.89 -38.70
CA TYR A 391 -40.44 -61.33 -38.41
C TYR A 391 -40.51 -59.94 -37.79
N SER A 392 -39.88 -59.80 -36.63
CA SER A 392 -39.55 -58.50 -36.05
C SER A 392 -38.29 -57.94 -36.72
N LYS A 393 -38.37 -56.71 -37.23
CA LYS A 393 -37.21 -56.03 -37.82
C LYS A 393 -36.27 -55.45 -36.76
N THR A 394 -36.84 -54.98 -35.66
CA THR A 394 -36.11 -54.37 -34.54
C THR A 394 -36.61 -54.88 -33.20
N TYR A 395 -35.72 -54.94 -32.21
CA TYR A 395 -36.07 -55.18 -30.81
C TYR A 395 -35.23 -54.24 -29.93
N ASN A 396 -35.87 -53.37 -29.17
CA ASN A 396 -35.20 -52.22 -28.56
C ASN A 396 -34.87 -52.43 -27.08
N ASN A 397 -33.83 -51.76 -26.59
CA ASN A 397 -33.44 -51.70 -25.18
C ASN A 397 -33.10 -53.06 -24.54
N VAL A 398 -32.41 -53.94 -25.26
CA VAL A 398 -31.89 -55.19 -24.69
C VAL A 398 -30.68 -54.90 -23.84
N TYR A 399 -30.77 -55.20 -22.55
CA TYR A 399 -29.60 -55.19 -21.67
C TYR A 399 -28.82 -56.49 -21.82
N LEU A 400 -27.53 -56.38 -22.12
CA LEU A 400 -26.58 -57.48 -22.23
C LEU A 400 -25.57 -57.40 -21.08
N GLY A 401 -25.81 -58.20 -20.04
CA GLY A 401 -24.87 -58.36 -18.93
C GLY A 401 -23.65 -59.20 -19.32
N SER A 402 -22.51 -58.98 -18.67
CA SER A 402 -21.32 -59.81 -18.88
C SER A 402 -21.63 -61.29 -18.62
N GLY A 403 -21.17 -62.19 -19.49
CA GLY A 403 -21.40 -63.63 -19.42
C GLY A 403 -22.70 -64.13 -20.05
N TYR A 404 -23.60 -63.23 -20.49
CA TYR A 404 -24.82 -63.61 -21.20
C TYR A 404 -24.49 -64.37 -22.49
N LYS A 405 -25.36 -65.31 -22.87
CA LYS A 405 -25.20 -66.14 -24.07
C LYS A 405 -26.19 -65.71 -25.15
N ILE A 406 -25.69 -65.50 -26.37
CA ILE A 406 -26.49 -65.09 -27.53
C ILE A 406 -26.43 -66.21 -28.56
N GLU A 407 -27.59 -66.71 -28.97
CA GLU A 407 -27.73 -67.70 -30.04
C GLU A 407 -28.50 -67.07 -31.21
N LEU A 408 -27.82 -66.92 -32.35
CA LEU A 408 -28.42 -66.46 -33.61
C LEU A 408 -28.59 -67.66 -34.54
N LYS A 409 -29.83 -68.10 -34.77
CA LYS A 409 -30.16 -69.35 -35.48
C LYS A 409 -30.76 -69.09 -36.86
N ASN A 410 -30.79 -70.14 -37.69
CA ASN A 410 -31.45 -70.17 -39.01
C ASN A 410 -31.01 -69.09 -40.01
N GLY A 411 -29.76 -68.64 -39.95
CA GLY A 411 -29.18 -67.72 -40.94
C GLY A 411 -29.48 -66.24 -40.71
N VAL A 412 -30.04 -65.85 -39.55
CA VAL A 412 -30.22 -64.43 -39.21
C VAL A 412 -28.88 -63.75 -38.89
N THR A 413 -28.73 -62.51 -39.32
CA THR A 413 -27.65 -61.61 -38.92
C THR A 413 -28.26 -60.38 -38.26
N ILE A 414 -27.76 -60.03 -37.07
CA ILE A 414 -28.26 -58.94 -36.25
C ILE A 414 -27.18 -57.89 -36.03
N LYS A 415 -27.51 -56.61 -36.22
CA LYS A 415 -26.74 -55.48 -35.73
C LYS A 415 -27.22 -55.16 -34.31
N PHE A 416 -26.32 -55.30 -33.36
CA PHE A 416 -26.45 -54.83 -31.99
C PHE A 416 -25.99 -53.38 -31.95
N GLN A 417 -26.92 -52.44 -32.03
CA GLN A 417 -26.64 -51.00 -31.98
C GLN A 417 -26.65 -50.52 -30.52
N ALA A 418 -25.50 -50.06 -30.02
CA ALA A 418 -25.38 -49.54 -28.66
C ALA A 418 -26.16 -48.21 -28.47
N LYS A 419 -26.51 -47.86 -27.23
CA LYS A 419 -27.31 -46.68 -26.86
C LYS A 419 -26.59 -45.70 -25.92
#